data_AF-A0A7Y8JYV4-F1
#
_entry.id   AF-A0A7Y8JYV4-F1
#
_cell.length_a   1.000
_cell.length_b   1.000
_cell.length_c   1.000
_cell.angle_alpha   90.00
_cell.angle_beta   90.00
_cell.angle_gamma   90.00
#
_symmetry.space_group_name_H-M   'P 1'
#
loop_
_entity.id
_entity.type
_entity.pdbx_description
1 polymer ?
#
loop_
_entity_poly.entity_id
_entity_poly.type
_entity_poly.pdbx_seq_one_letter_code
_entity_poly.pdbx_strand_id
1 'polypeptide(L)'
;MWWSNRKSRVSEVARARVSPMIMSLEPRMLFDGAVAATVADVAQPDSHPTADAAKAPTGDHPVASKDTHGQADAPAAAPVAVPGQTVVFVDARVKDSASLLQGVAPGTQVVQLDGSKDGLQQIADYLDTHQGVSSVQIIAHGNAGDLWLGTTYLSADNVAARSAVLGQIGKDMNVGGDILIYGCYTAEGERGQNFVDSLAQLTGRDVAASTNRTGVGGDWDLEIATGTIESANVLSTKAMNDYQWGLATWTATNNANTGVGSLRAALASAQNGDIVTFSSSMTVQLTSELLINKNITVDGDLNNDGVADVTLDGQYKTRVVEITSGSTVTLDGLVITRGLVSGNGGNGGYGATGAMGGGIFNAGILTLNNVSVTGNAAAGGGGGGGVTGANYGGGGGGGGGLGGQGGGHGGTAGPGTG
;
A
#
# COMPACT_ATOMS: atom_id res chain seq x y z
N MET A 1 -71.53 -18.05 -16.34
CA MET A 1 -71.48 -17.25 -17.58
C MET A 1 -70.35 -17.78 -18.46
N TRP A 2 -70.56 -17.81 -19.77
CA TRP A 2 -69.50 -17.79 -20.80
C TRP A 2 -68.58 -16.56 -20.59
N TRP A 3 -67.34 -16.46 -21.10
CA TRP A 3 -66.84 -16.92 -22.40
C TRP A 3 -65.40 -17.46 -22.37
N SER A 4 -65.07 -18.22 -23.42
CA SER A 4 -63.72 -18.58 -23.86
C SER A 4 -63.10 -17.52 -24.78
N ASN A 5 -61.77 -17.43 -24.82
CA ASN A 5 -61.08 -17.09 -26.07
C ASN A 5 -59.78 -17.89 -26.24
N ARG A 6 -59.46 -18.27 -27.48
CA ARG A 6 -58.38 -19.23 -27.83
C ARG A 6 -57.66 -18.74 -29.09
N LYS A 7 -56.38 -19.12 -29.24
CA LYS A 7 -55.42 -18.84 -30.34
C LYS A 7 -54.66 -17.51 -30.15
N SER A 8 -53.40 -17.40 -30.58
CA SER A 8 -52.64 -18.23 -31.55
C SER A 8 -51.26 -18.68 -31.03
N ARG A 9 -50.76 -19.81 -31.55
CA ARG A 9 -49.32 -20.16 -31.52
C ARG A 9 -48.66 -19.45 -32.70
N VAL A 10 -47.49 -18.86 -32.48
CA VAL A 10 -46.53 -18.49 -33.53
C VAL A 10 -45.28 -19.34 -33.29
N SER A 11 -44.73 -19.88 -34.37
CA SER A 11 -43.52 -20.71 -34.38
C SER A 11 -42.36 -19.98 -35.06
N GLU A 12 -41.13 -20.35 -34.68
CA GLU A 12 -39.86 -19.92 -35.26
C GLU A 12 -39.48 -18.43 -35.03
N VAL A 13 -38.20 -18.04 -34.97
CA VAL A 13 -36.96 -18.67 -35.48
C VAL A 13 -35.88 -18.76 -34.39
N ALA A 14 -35.06 -19.82 -34.43
CA ALA A 14 -33.86 -19.93 -33.58
C ALA A 14 -32.79 -18.90 -34.01
N ARG A 15 -32.43 -17.97 -33.12
CA ARG A 15 -31.44 -16.93 -33.40
C ARG A 15 -30.03 -17.45 -33.11
N ALA A 16 -29.20 -17.58 -34.15
CA ALA A 16 -27.81 -18.01 -34.01
C ALA A 16 -27.01 -17.04 -33.12
N ARG A 17 -26.15 -17.57 -32.24
CA ARG A 17 -25.20 -16.78 -31.47
C ARG A 17 -24.05 -16.35 -32.37
N VAL A 18 -23.81 -15.05 -32.48
CA VAL A 18 -22.62 -14.49 -33.15
C VAL A 18 -21.56 -14.24 -32.08
N SER A 19 -20.37 -14.83 -32.25
CA SER A 19 -19.22 -14.57 -31.39
C SER A 19 -18.66 -13.17 -31.65
N PRO A 20 -18.30 -12.38 -30.63
CA PRO A 20 -17.63 -11.10 -30.85
C PRO A 20 -16.21 -11.34 -31.35
N MET A 21 -15.86 -10.73 -32.49
CA MET A 21 -14.47 -10.67 -32.96
C MET A 21 -13.72 -9.62 -32.14
N ILE A 22 -12.59 -10.02 -31.53
CA ILE A 22 -11.63 -9.09 -30.95
C ILE A 22 -10.91 -8.39 -32.10
N MET A 23 -11.09 -7.07 -32.22
CA MET A 23 -10.26 -6.22 -33.08
C MET A 23 -9.04 -5.75 -32.30
N SER A 24 -7.84 -5.93 -32.88
CA SER A 24 -6.63 -5.32 -32.36
C SER A 24 -6.69 -3.80 -32.56
N LEU A 25 -6.36 -3.03 -31.52
CA LEU A 25 -6.16 -1.59 -31.63
C LEU A 25 -4.74 -1.31 -32.12
N GLU A 26 -4.59 -0.26 -32.92
CA GLU A 26 -3.29 0.18 -33.46
C GLU A 26 -2.47 0.97 -32.42
N PRO A 27 -1.12 0.90 -32.44
CA PRO A 27 -0.29 1.64 -31.50
C PRO A 27 -0.39 3.15 -31.71
N ARG A 28 -0.69 3.91 -30.65
CA ARG A 28 -0.52 5.36 -30.63
C ARG A 28 0.86 5.72 -30.11
N MET A 29 1.71 6.31 -30.95
CA MET A 29 2.95 6.92 -30.48
C MET A 29 2.64 8.23 -29.74
N LEU A 30 3.10 8.32 -28.50
CA LEU A 30 3.06 9.55 -27.70
C LEU A 30 4.30 10.38 -28.02
N PHE A 31 4.12 11.58 -28.54
CA PHE A 31 5.22 12.56 -28.66
C PHE A 31 5.35 13.31 -27.34
N ASP A 32 6.52 13.21 -26.71
CA ASP A 32 6.87 14.04 -25.56
C ASP A 32 7.26 15.46 -26.01
N GLY A 33 6.65 16.46 -25.40
CA GLY A 33 6.83 17.87 -25.70
C GLY A 33 7.67 18.55 -24.65
N ALA A 34 8.98 18.29 -24.64
CA ALA A 34 9.90 18.93 -23.71
C ALA A 34 9.91 20.47 -23.90
N VAL A 35 9.45 21.19 -22.87
CA VAL A 35 9.38 22.66 -22.86
C VAL A 35 10.76 23.25 -22.58
N ALA A 36 11.22 24.14 -23.46
CA ALA A 36 12.43 24.92 -23.24
C ALA A 36 12.20 26.00 -22.16
N ALA A 37 13.05 26.03 -21.14
CA ALA A 37 13.13 27.13 -20.19
C ALA A 37 14.35 28.01 -20.53
N THR A 38 14.10 29.30 -20.81
CA THR A 38 15.14 30.31 -21.06
C THR A 38 15.43 31.12 -19.80
N VAL A 39 16.72 31.33 -19.50
CA VAL A 39 17.20 32.41 -18.62
C VAL A 39 18.49 32.98 -19.21
N ALA A 40 18.64 34.30 -19.18
CA ALA A 40 19.85 35.04 -19.56
C ALA A 40 20.93 34.94 -18.44
N ASP A 41 22.18 35.40 -18.54
CA ASP A 41 22.59 36.70 -19.12
C ASP A 41 24.12 36.84 -19.35
N VAL A 42 24.48 37.82 -20.21
CA VAL A 42 25.78 38.49 -20.52
C VAL A 42 27.17 37.87 -20.14
N ALA A 43 28.07 37.72 -21.14
CA ALA A 43 29.27 38.57 -21.36
C ALA A 43 30.34 37.97 -22.32
N GLN A 44 30.98 38.82 -23.13
CA GLN A 44 32.14 38.59 -24.03
C GLN A 44 33.02 39.88 -24.01
N PRO A 45 34.24 39.96 -24.59
CA PRO A 45 35.09 38.95 -25.27
C PRO A 45 36.52 38.91 -24.63
N ASP A 46 37.66 38.45 -25.20
CA ASP A 46 38.03 37.84 -26.51
C ASP A 46 39.32 36.98 -26.36
N SER A 47 39.55 35.99 -27.22
CA SER A 47 40.86 35.69 -27.87
C SER A 47 40.86 34.33 -28.63
N HIS A 48 41.44 34.34 -29.82
CA HIS A 48 41.62 33.22 -30.77
C HIS A 48 43.11 32.77 -30.82
N PRO A 49 43.53 31.75 -31.62
CA PRO A 49 42.91 30.47 -32.00
C PRO A 49 43.91 29.26 -32.03
N THR A 50 43.39 28.03 -32.17
CA THR A 50 43.92 26.85 -32.94
C THR A 50 43.01 25.63 -32.64
N ALA A 51 42.77 24.65 -33.51
CA ALA A 51 42.92 24.52 -34.96
C ALA A 51 42.13 23.27 -35.46
N ASP A 52 41.88 23.25 -36.77
CA ASP A 52 41.52 22.09 -37.61
C ASP A 52 40.11 21.44 -37.48
N ALA A 53 39.70 20.75 -38.55
CA ALA A 53 38.30 20.44 -38.85
C ALA A 53 38.05 19.01 -39.37
N ALA A 54 36.78 18.59 -39.27
CA ALA A 54 36.18 17.36 -39.82
C ALA A 54 36.71 16.04 -39.23
N LYS A 55 35.86 15.11 -38.77
CA LYS A 55 34.72 14.54 -39.49
C LYS A 55 33.81 13.74 -38.52
N ALA A 56 32.51 13.67 -38.81
CA ALA A 56 31.55 12.90 -38.00
C ALA A 56 31.75 11.38 -38.13
N PRO A 57 31.40 10.63 -37.07
CA PRO A 57 30.72 9.36 -37.24
C PRO A 57 29.41 9.26 -36.42
N THR A 58 28.55 8.36 -36.90
CA THR A 58 27.29 7.91 -36.29
C THR A 58 27.51 7.19 -34.96
N GLY A 59 26.63 7.41 -33.99
CA GLY A 59 26.63 6.66 -32.73
C GLY A 59 25.86 5.35 -32.86
N ASP A 60 26.57 4.23 -32.88
CA ASP A 60 26.03 2.91 -32.52
C ASP A 60 26.49 2.57 -31.10
N HIS A 61 25.57 2.06 -30.28
CA HIS A 61 25.85 1.67 -28.90
C HIS A 61 26.67 0.36 -28.85
N PRO A 62 27.79 0.29 -28.12
CA PRO A 62 28.53 -0.96 -27.95
C PRO A 62 27.73 -1.96 -27.11
N VAL A 63 27.42 -3.12 -27.71
CA VAL A 63 27.05 -4.33 -26.96
C VAL A 63 28.26 -4.79 -26.14
N ALA A 64 28.03 -5.21 -24.89
CA ALA A 64 29.09 -5.64 -23.99
C ALA A 64 29.78 -6.92 -24.52
N SER A 65 31.09 -6.84 -24.78
CA SER A 65 31.91 -8.00 -25.14
C SER A 65 31.96 -9.01 -24.02
N LYS A 66 31.79 -10.28 -24.38
CA LYS A 66 31.85 -11.43 -23.46
C LYS A 66 33.25 -12.03 -23.48
N ASP A 67 34.22 -11.34 -22.89
CA ASP A 67 35.60 -11.81 -22.83
C ASP A 67 35.76 -12.90 -21.75
N THR A 68 35.78 -14.15 -22.21
CA THR A 68 35.98 -15.32 -21.36
C THR A 68 37.45 -15.47 -20.97
N HIS A 69 37.78 -15.21 -19.71
CA HIS A 69 39.00 -15.77 -19.12
C HIS A 69 38.79 -17.27 -18.89
N GLY A 70 39.52 -18.09 -19.66
CA GLY A 70 39.44 -19.54 -19.56
C GLY A 70 40.12 -20.07 -18.29
N GLN A 71 39.32 -20.36 -17.27
CA GLN A 71 39.65 -21.35 -16.25
C GLN A 71 38.77 -22.57 -16.50
N ALA A 72 39.35 -23.78 -16.47
CA ALA A 72 38.62 -25.01 -16.74
C ALA A 72 37.83 -25.43 -15.49
N ASP A 73 36.64 -24.85 -15.31
CA ASP A 73 35.74 -25.23 -14.23
C ASP A 73 35.21 -26.65 -14.46
N ALA A 74 35.55 -27.55 -13.52
CA ALA A 74 34.76 -28.74 -13.31
C ALA A 74 33.31 -28.30 -12.97
N PRO A 75 32.27 -29.07 -13.36
CA PRO A 75 30.91 -28.72 -13.00
C PRO A 75 30.80 -28.53 -11.48
N ALA A 76 30.50 -27.29 -11.05
CA ALA A 76 30.19 -27.04 -9.65
C ALA A 76 29.04 -27.97 -9.27
N ALA A 77 29.25 -28.80 -8.26
CA ALA A 77 28.19 -29.66 -7.75
C ALA A 77 27.03 -28.75 -7.29
N ALA A 78 25.80 -29.13 -7.61
CA ALA A 78 24.64 -28.40 -7.11
C ALA A 78 24.70 -28.34 -5.58
N PRO A 79 24.32 -27.21 -4.95
CA PRO A 79 24.26 -27.10 -3.49
C PRO A 79 23.50 -28.27 -2.87
N VAL A 80 24.07 -28.84 -1.82
CA VAL A 80 23.51 -30.04 -1.17
C VAL A 80 22.65 -29.58 0.00
N ALA A 81 21.34 -29.74 -0.13
CA ALA A 81 20.37 -29.37 0.90
C ALA A 81 20.77 -29.85 2.31
N VAL A 82 20.87 -28.92 3.25
CA VAL A 82 21.13 -29.22 4.66
C VAL A 82 20.00 -30.12 5.19
N PRO A 83 20.31 -31.35 5.68
CA PRO A 83 19.31 -32.24 6.23
C PRO A 83 18.64 -31.63 7.46
N GLY A 84 17.32 -31.68 7.51
CA GLY A 84 16.55 -31.14 8.63
C GLY A 84 15.06 -31.04 8.31
N GLN A 85 14.33 -30.38 9.20
CA GLN A 85 12.93 -30.03 9.02
C GLN A 85 12.79 -28.63 8.44
N THR A 86 11.76 -28.41 7.62
CA THR A 86 11.32 -27.07 7.23
C THR A 86 10.15 -26.64 8.11
N VAL A 87 10.20 -25.41 8.62
CA VAL A 87 9.07 -24.74 9.25
C VAL A 87 8.67 -23.52 8.43
N VAL A 88 7.36 -23.32 8.24
CA VAL A 88 6.81 -22.08 7.69
C VAL A 88 6.05 -21.33 8.78
N PHE A 89 6.52 -20.13 9.08
CA PHE A 89 5.83 -19.15 9.91
C PHE A 89 4.96 -18.26 9.03
N VAL A 90 3.74 -17.97 9.46
CA VAL A 90 2.82 -17.07 8.75
C VAL A 90 2.37 -15.96 9.68
N ASP A 91 2.47 -14.69 9.26
CA ASP A 91 1.95 -13.57 10.04
C ASP A 91 0.41 -13.55 10.08
N ALA A 92 -0.17 -13.07 11.18
CA ALA A 92 -1.62 -13.00 11.35
C ALA A 92 -2.33 -12.10 10.33
N ARG A 93 -1.63 -11.10 9.76
CA ARG A 93 -2.21 -10.17 8.78
C ARG A 93 -2.30 -10.77 7.37
N VAL A 94 -1.64 -11.91 7.12
CA VAL A 94 -1.64 -12.58 5.81
C VAL A 94 -3.05 -13.05 5.46
N LYS A 95 -3.68 -12.27 4.58
CA LYS A 95 -5.10 -12.41 4.25
C LYS A 95 -5.39 -13.72 3.54
N ASP A 96 -6.31 -14.51 4.09
CA ASP A 96 -6.65 -15.84 3.57
C ASP A 96 -5.43 -16.80 3.52
N SER A 97 -4.52 -16.70 4.49
CA SER A 97 -3.39 -17.64 4.66
C SER A 97 -3.83 -19.12 4.63
N ALA A 98 -5.05 -19.42 5.09
CA ALA A 98 -5.62 -20.76 5.09
C ALA A 98 -5.83 -21.36 3.68
N SER A 99 -5.99 -20.56 2.61
CA SER A 99 -6.05 -21.08 1.24
C SER A 99 -4.64 -21.37 0.69
N LEU A 100 -3.68 -20.49 0.98
CA LEU A 100 -2.27 -20.67 0.65
C LEU A 100 -1.66 -21.91 1.32
N LEU A 101 -1.94 -22.08 2.62
CA LEU A 101 -1.42 -23.16 3.44
C LEU A 101 -1.93 -24.56 3.06
N GLN A 102 -3.02 -24.69 2.30
CA GLN A 102 -3.46 -25.97 1.73
C GLN A 102 -2.46 -26.54 0.71
N GLY A 103 -1.58 -25.70 0.17
CA GLY A 103 -0.54 -26.10 -0.78
C GLY A 103 0.82 -26.44 -0.17
N VAL A 104 0.96 -26.46 1.16
CA VAL A 104 2.25 -26.70 1.83
C VAL A 104 2.74 -28.14 1.61
N ALA A 105 4.04 -28.27 1.33
CA ALA A 105 4.71 -29.54 1.08
C ALA A 105 4.58 -30.51 2.29
N PRO A 106 4.28 -31.80 2.07
CA PRO A 106 4.14 -32.78 3.15
C PRO A 106 5.37 -32.87 4.05
N GLY A 107 5.16 -32.85 5.37
CA GLY A 107 6.23 -32.92 6.38
C GLY A 107 6.75 -31.54 6.85
N THR A 108 6.36 -30.46 6.19
CA THR A 108 6.62 -29.08 6.66
C THR A 108 5.82 -28.79 7.93
N GLN A 109 6.45 -28.18 8.94
CA GLN A 109 5.74 -27.65 10.11
C GLN A 109 5.13 -26.29 9.78
N VAL A 110 3.88 -26.04 10.18
CA VAL A 110 3.19 -24.77 9.94
C VAL A 110 2.91 -24.08 11.26
N VAL A 111 3.36 -22.84 11.41
CA VAL A 111 3.17 -22.03 12.63
C VAL A 111 2.52 -20.71 12.25
N GLN A 112 1.26 -20.51 12.65
CA GLN A 112 0.61 -19.20 12.56
C GLN A 112 1.11 -18.34 13.73
N LEU A 113 1.75 -17.21 13.43
CA LEU A 113 2.14 -16.22 14.43
C LEU A 113 0.88 -15.55 14.99
N ASP A 114 0.86 -15.32 16.30
CA ASP A 114 -0.16 -14.53 16.98
C ASP A 114 0.08 -13.04 16.71
N GLY A 115 -0.93 -12.37 16.15
CA GLY A 115 -0.88 -10.94 15.84
C GLY A 115 -0.69 -10.03 17.05
N SER A 116 -0.98 -10.53 18.26
CA SER A 116 -0.91 -9.79 19.53
C SER A 116 0.40 -9.99 20.32
N LYS A 117 1.37 -10.73 19.77
CA LYS A 117 2.67 -10.99 20.41
C LYS A 117 3.85 -10.58 19.51
N ASP A 118 5.04 -10.39 20.09
CA ASP A 118 6.27 -10.14 19.33
C ASP A 118 6.56 -11.36 18.42
N GLY A 119 6.51 -11.18 17.11
CA GLY A 119 6.68 -12.27 16.15
C GLY A 119 8.10 -12.82 16.07
N LEU A 120 9.13 -12.01 16.35
CA LEU A 120 10.51 -12.51 16.43
C LEU A 120 10.69 -13.40 17.66
N GLN A 121 10.12 -13.01 18.81
CA GLN A 121 10.18 -13.85 20.00
C GLN A 121 9.41 -15.17 19.80
N GLN A 122 8.26 -15.14 19.13
CA GLN A 122 7.51 -16.36 18.79
C GLN A 122 8.32 -17.32 17.89
N ILE A 123 9.07 -16.81 16.91
CA ILE A 123 9.95 -17.64 16.07
C ILE A 123 11.08 -18.23 16.92
N ALA A 124 11.73 -17.43 17.78
CA ALA A 124 12.80 -17.90 18.66
C ALA A 124 12.32 -18.99 19.64
N ASP A 125 11.20 -18.76 20.34
CA ASP A 125 10.62 -19.70 21.31
C ASP A 125 10.21 -21.03 20.66
N TYR A 126 9.73 -20.97 19.41
CA TYR A 126 9.44 -22.19 18.64
C TYR A 126 10.72 -22.96 18.32
N LEU A 127 11.75 -22.30 17.79
CA LEU A 127 12.99 -22.96 17.36
C LEU A 127 13.80 -23.53 18.53
N ASP A 128 13.86 -22.84 19.68
CA ASP A 128 14.51 -23.34 20.90
C ASP A 128 13.97 -24.74 21.28
N THR A 129 12.66 -24.95 21.11
CA THR A 129 11.98 -26.22 21.39
C THR A 129 11.91 -27.20 20.21
N HIS A 130 12.24 -26.77 18.99
CA HIS A 130 12.15 -27.56 17.75
C HIS A 130 13.49 -27.65 17.01
N GLN A 131 14.45 -28.31 17.65
CA GLN A 131 15.80 -28.52 17.13
C GLN A 131 15.82 -29.35 15.83
N GLY A 132 16.83 -29.14 14.99
CA GLY A 132 16.99 -29.86 13.71
C GLY A 132 16.30 -29.21 12.51
N VAL A 133 15.91 -27.94 12.62
CA VAL A 133 15.37 -27.15 11.50
C VAL A 133 16.49 -26.73 10.57
N SER A 134 16.36 -27.02 9.28
CA SER A 134 17.30 -26.57 8.23
C SER A 134 16.73 -25.48 7.33
N SER A 135 15.43 -25.20 7.41
CA SER A 135 14.80 -24.13 6.64
C SER A 135 13.71 -23.45 7.45
N VAL A 136 13.81 -22.13 7.59
CA VAL A 136 12.77 -21.27 8.14
C VAL A 136 12.18 -20.46 7.00
N GLN A 137 10.90 -20.63 6.73
CA GLN A 137 10.19 -19.86 5.71
C GLN A 137 9.21 -18.93 6.41
N ILE A 138 9.13 -17.68 5.97
CA ILE A 138 8.34 -16.63 6.60
C ILE A 138 7.42 -16.04 5.54
N ILE A 139 6.11 -16.22 5.71
CA ILE A 139 5.08 -15.59 4.88
C ILE A 139 4.50 -14.44 5.69
N ALA A 140 4.82 -13.22 5.29
CA ALA A 140 4.51 -12.03 6.05
C ALA A 140 4.35 -10.82 5.12
N HIS A 141 3.79 -9.73 5.64
CA HIS A 141 3.75 -8.48 4.88
C HIS A 141 5.06 -7.71 5.04
N GLY A 142 5.56 -7.15 3.93
CA GLY A 142 6.81 -6.36 3.90
C GLY A 142 6.75 -5.14 2.97
N ASN A 143 7.84 -4.39 3.00
CA ASN A 143 8.17 -3.29 2.10
C ASN A 143 9.71 -3.11 2.00
N ALA A 144 10.20 -2.11 1.27
CA ALA A 144 11.63 -1.86 1.05
C ALA A 144 12.46 -1.75 2.35
N GLY A 145 13.08 -2.87 2.74
CA GLY A 145 13.84 -3.02 3.98
C GLY A 145 13.00 -3.04 5.25
N ASP A 146 11.77 -3.57 5.20
CA ASP A 146 10.97 -3.87 6.39
C ASP A 146 10.05 -5.11 6.26
N LEU A 147 9.65 -5.65 7.43
CA LEU A 147 8.84 -6.85 7.59
C LEU A 147 7.97 -6.76 8.86
N TRP A 148 6.72 -7.21 8.78
CA TRP A 148 5.78 -7.28 9.90
C TRP A 148 5.59 -8.71 10.42
N LEU A 149 5.85 -8.93 11.71
CA LEU A 149 5.75 -10.23 12.39
C LEU A 149 5.07 -10.06 13.76
N GLY A 150 3.81 -10.46 13.89
CA GLY A 150 3.02 -10.18 15.09
C GLY A 150 2.98 -8.67 15.36
N THR A 151 3.25 -8.25 16.59
CA THR A 151 3.39 -6.81 16.94
C THR A 151 4.72 -6.18 16.50
N THR A 152 5.63 -6.95 15.88
CA THR A 152 6.99 -6.53 15.56
C THR A 152 7.09 -5.98 14.15
N TYR A 153 7.27 -4.66 14.04
CA TYR A 153 7.82 -4.01 12.86
C TYR A 153 9.35 -4.10 12.88
N LEU A 154 9.92 -4.97 12.03
CA LEU A 154 11.36 -5.15 11.87
C LEU A 154 11.80 -4.40 10.60
N SER A 155 12.82 -3.55 10.69
CA SER A 155 13.29 -2.75 9.54
C SER A 155 14.79 -2.50 9.55
N ALA A 156 15.32 -2.06 8.42
CA ALA A 156 16.70 -1.60 8.26
C ALA A 156 17.16 -0.61 9.35
N ASP A 157 16.24 0.21 9.89
CA ASP A 157 16.56 1.22 10.90
C ASP A 157 16.64 0.65 12.33
N ASN A 158 16.05 -0.52 12.58
CA ASN A 158 15.92 -1.10 13.93
C ASN A 158 16.49 -2.52 14.10
N VAL A 159 16.85 -3.21 13.01
CA VAL A 159 17.29 -4.61 12.99
C VAL A 159 18.49 -4.88 13.91
N ALA A 160 19.45 -3.96 13.99
CA ALA A 160 20.62 -4.08 14.88
C ALA A 160 20.24 -4.16 16.38
N ALA A 161 19.16 -3.49 16.78
CA ALA A 161 18.64 -3.54 18.15
C ALA A 161 17.93 -4.88 18.46
N ARG A 162 17.66 -5.71 17.46
CA ARG A 162 17.08 -7.06 17.58
C ARG A 162 18.11 -8.19 17.48
N SER A 163 19.40 -7.85 17.42
CA SER A 163 20.54 -8.78 17.35
C SER A 163 20.48 -9.96 18.33
N ALA A 164 20.03 -9.75 19.57
CA ALA A 164 19.94 -10.83 20.57
C ALA A 164 18.93 -11.93 20.20
N VAL A 165 17.72 -11.56 19.73
CA VAL A 165 16.69 -12.55 19.35
C VAL A 165 17.00 -13.17 17.98
N LEU A 166 17.53 -12.39 17.04
CA LEU A 166 18.01 -12.89 15.74
C LEU A 166 19.15 -13.90 15.89
N GLY A 167 20.09 -13.66 16.81
CA GLY A 167 21.16 -14.59 17.15
C GLY A 167 20.66 -15.90 17.78
N GLN A 168 19.57 -15.86 18.56
CA GLN A 168 18.94 -17.08 19.11
C GLN A 168 18.26 -17.89 17.99
N ILE A 169 17.44 -17.25 17.15
CA ILE A 169 16.81 -17.86 15.95
C ILE A 169 17.87 -18.58 15.12
N GLY A 170 18.95 -17.88 14.80
CA GLY A 170 20.07 -18.43 14.05
C GLY A 170 20.73 -19.63 14.73
N LYS A 171 21.03 -19.52 16.03
CA LYS A 171 21.68 -20.58 16.83
C LYS A 171 20.88 -21.88 16.89
N ASP A 172 19.56 -21.80 16.91
CA ASP A 172 18.69 -22.98 17.07
C ASP A 172 18.32 -23.64 15.72
N MET A 173 18.66 -23.00 14.60
CA MET A 173 18.69 -23.61 13.27
C MET A 173 19.99 -24.38 13.02
N ASN A 174 19.93 -25.41 12.18
CA ASN A 174 21.11 -26.16 11.71
C ASN A 174 22.13 -25.22 11.04
N VAL A 175 23.42 -25.58 11.14
CA VAL A 175 24.49 -24.85 10.45
C VAL A 175 24.30 -25.00 8.94
N GLY A 176 24.30 -23.86 8.23
CA GLY A 176 23.97 -23.80 6.80
C GLY A 176 22.47 -23.85 6.48
N GLY A 177 21.59 -23.75 7.49
CA GLY A 177 20.15 -23.63 7.21
C GLY A 177 19.76 -22.24 6.69
N ASP A 178 18.70 -22.19 5.88
CA ASP A 178 18.27 -20.96 5.18
C ASP A 178 17.05 -20.29 5.83
N ILE A 179 16.94 -18.97 5.64
CA ILE A 179 15.74 -18.18 5.97
C ILE A 179 15.15 -17.59 4.68
N LEU A 180 13.96 -18.04 4.28
CA LEU A 180 13.26 -17.58 3.07
C LEU A 180 12.10 -16.65 3.45
N ILE A 181 12.16 -15.38 3.04
CA ILE A 181 11.20 -14.35 3.42
C ILE A 181 10.30 -14.01 2.21
N TYR A 182 9.10 -14.57 2.23
CA TYR A 182 8.01 -14.24 1.31
C TYR A 182 7.26 -13.01 1.84
N GLY A 183 7.70 -11.83 1.43
CA GLY A 183 7.07 -10.55 1.73
C GLY A 183 7.45 -9.52 0.68
N CYS A 184 6.47 -8.76 0.18
CA CYS A 184 6.66 -7.87 -0.96
C CYS A 184 7.78 -6.84 -0.72
N TYR A 185 8.63 -6.63 -1.71
CA TYR A 185 9.66 -5.60 -1.73
C TYR A 185 10.68 -5.65 -0.57
N THR A 186 10.69 -6.70 0.27
CA THR A 186 11.55 -6.78 1.47
C THR A 186 13.02 -6.49 1.15
N ALA A 187 13.50 -6.96 0.00
CA ALA A 187 14.86 -6.76 -0.50
C ALA A 187 15.00 -5.63 -1.54
N GLU A 188 13.96 -4.81 -1.78
CA GLU A 188 13.98 -3.77 -2.82
C GLU A 188 15.03 -2.67 -2.55
N GLY A 189 15.84 -2.40 -3.57
CA GLY A 189 16.83 -1.33 -3.56
C GLY A 189 17.97 -1.54 -2.53
N GLU A 190 18.79 -0.51 -2.35
CA GLU A 190 19.92 -0.53 -1.41
C GLU A 190 19.46 -0.73 0.04
N ARG A 191 18.30 -0.17 0.40
CA ARG A 191 17.72 -0.31 1.75
C ARG A 191 17.29 -1.75 2.05
N GLY A 192 16.64 -2.42 1.09
CA GLY A 192 16.23 -3.81 1.24
C GLY A 192 17.42 -4.78 1.26
N GLN A 193 18.40 -4.60 0.38
CA GLN A 193 19.64 -5.40 0.41
C GLN A 193 20.37 -5.28 1.76
N ASN A 194 20.62 -4.05 2.25
CA ASN A 194 21.25 -3.82 3.56
C ASN A 194 20.45 -4.45 4.73
N PHE A 195 19.12 -4.52 4.62
CA PHE A 195 18.27 -5.19 5.61
C PHE A 195 18.47 -6.71 5.60
N VAL A 196 18.45 -7.33 4.41
CA VAL A 196 18.67 -8.78 4.24
C VAL A 196 20.08 -9.18 4.67
N ASP A 197 21.10 -8.41 4.29
CA ASP A 197 22.49 -8.59 4.74
C ASP A 197 22.60 -8.53 6.28
N SER A 198 21.90 -7.59 6.91
CA SER A 198 21.86 -7.47 8.37
C SER A 198 21.18 -8.67 9.03
N LEU A 199 20.11 -9.21 8.44
CA LEU A 199 19.46 -10.43 8.94
C LEU A 199 20.41 -11.64 8.83
N ALA A 200 21.09 -11.80 7.70
CA ALA A 200 22.06 -12.86 7.49
C ALA A 200 23.23 -12.78 8.47
N GLN A 201 23.79 -11.58 8.67
CA GLN A 201 24.88 -11.35 9.63
C GLN A 201 24.45 -11.65 11.09
N LEU A 202 23.24 -11.25 11.48
CA LEU A 202 22.78 -11.38 12.87
C LEU A 202 22.25 -12.77 13.22
N THR A 203 21.77 -13.52 12.24
CA THR A 203 21.36 -14.94 12.41
C THR A 203 22.51 -15.91 12.12
N GLY A 204 23.50 -15.53 11.30
CA GLY A 204 24.50 -16.46 10.79
C GLY A 204 23.91 -17.52 9.86
N ARG A 205 22.85 -17.17 9.12
CA ARG A 205 22.12 -18.02 8.17
C ARG A 205 22.04 -17.32 6.83
N ASP A 206 21.93 -18.09 5.76
CA ASP A 206 21.74 -17.55 4.43
C ASP A 206 20.26 -17.14 4.28
N VAL A 207 20.01 -15.90 3.82
CA VAL A 207 18.67 -15.28 3.81
C VAL A 207 18.30 -14.91 2.38
N ALA A 208 17.10 -15.27 1.96
CA ALA A 208 16.53 -14.88 0.67
C ALA A 208 15.23 -14.10 0.83
N ALA A 209 14.99 -13.11 -0.03
CA ALA A 209 13.83 -12.23 0.03
C ALA A 209 13.47 -11.62 -1.33
N SER A 210 12.18 -11.30 -1.55
CA SER A 210 11.70 -10.69 -2.79
C SER A 210 12.08 -9.19 -2.89
N THR A 211 12.49 -8.76 -4.09
CA THR A 211 12.64 -7.35 -4.49
C THR A 211 11.36 -6.77 -5.08
N ASN A 212 10.41 -7.63 -5.46
CA ASN A 212 9.16 -7.24 -6.12
C ASN A 212 7.92 -7.63 -5.27
N ARG A 213 6.73 -7.49 -5.85
CA ARG A 213 5.46 -7.83 -5.21
C ARG A 213 5.22 -9.34 -5.15
N THR A 214 5.44 -9.96 -4.00
CA THR A 214 5.08 -11.36 -3.73
C THR A 214 3.55 -11.59 -3.76
N GLY A 215 3.10 -12.58 -4.54
CA GLY A 215 1.68 -12.94 -4.70
C GLY A 215 1.00 -12.24 -5.87
N VAL A 216 -0.29 -11.90 -5.73
CA VAL A 216 -1.06 -11.34 -6.86
C VAL A 216 -0.49 -9.99 -7.31
N GLY A 217 -0.15 -9.88 -8.60
CA GLY A 217 0.46 -8.69 -9.19
C GLY A 217 1.99 -8.70 -9.26
N GLY A 218 2.65 -9.78 -8.82
CA GLY A 218 4.03 -10.11 -9.15
C GLY A 218 4.21 -11.63 -9.19
N ASP A 219 5.17 -12.17 -8.45
CA ASP A 219 5.51 -13.60 -8.46
C ASP A 219 5.78 -14.15 -7.04
N TRP A 220 6.53 -15.24 -6.93
CA TRP A 220 6.92 -15.87 -5.65
C TRP A 220 8.43 -16.15 -5.60
N ASP A 221 9.20 -15.50 -6.47
CA ASP A 221 10.64 -15.65 -6.55
C ASP A 221 11.31 -14.75 -5.50
N LEU A 222 12.50 -15.16 -5.04
CA LEU A 222 13.33 -14.44 -4.08
C LEU A 222 14.61 -14.03 -4.80
N GLU A 223 14.65 -12.80 -5.35
CA GLU A 223 15.71 -12.40 -6.28
C GLU A 223 17.00 -11.96 -5.56
N ILE A 224 16.93 -11.66 -4.26
CA ILE A 224 18.10 -11.42 -3.42
C ILE A 224 18.28 -12.59 -2.48
N ALA A 225 19.52 -13.08 -2.42
CA ALA A 225 19.99 -14.09 -1.49
C ALA A 225 21.38 -13.72 -0.97
N THR A 226 21.61 -13.89 0.33
CA THR A 226 22.96 -13.88 0.90
C THR A 226 23.50 -15.30 0.90
N GLY A 227 24.68 -15.53 0.32
CA GLY A 227 25.27 -16.87 0.28
C GLY A 227 24.58 -17.79 -0.73
N THR A 228 24.32 -19.05 -0.36
CA THR A 228 23.70 -20.07 -1.21
C THR A 228 22.38 -20.51 -0.59
N ILE A 229 21.35 -20.72 -1.42
CA ILE A 229 20.03 -21.15 -0.95
C ILE A 229 19.73 -22.53 -1.55
N GLU A 230 19.78 -23.54 -0.69
CA GLU A 230 19.47 -24.93 -1.02
C GLU A 230 18.06 -25.35 -0.63
N SER A 231 17.41 -24.58 0.24
CA SER A 231 16.02 -24.79 0.65
C SER A 231 15.03 -24.55 -0.49
N ALA A 232 14.17 -25.52 -0.76
CA ALA A 232 13.08 -25.38 -1.70
C ALA A 232 11.87 -24.66 -1.06
N ASN A 233 11.15 -23.87 -1.86
CA ASN A 233 9.86 -23.28 -1.50
C ASN A 233 8.86 -24.38 -1.09
N VAL A 234 8.21 -24.25 0.07
CA VAL A 234 7.22 -25.24 0.56
C VAL A 234 5.85 -25.13 -0.11
N LEU A 235 5.55 -24.02 -0.78
CA LEU A 235 4.24 -23.76 -1.37
C LEU A 235 4.13 -24.40 -2.76
N SER A 236 3.09 -25.20 -2.97
CA SER A 236 2.79 -25.73 -4.30
C SER A 236 2.45 -24.60 -5.29
N THR A 237 2.88 -24.76 -6.55
CA THR A 237 2.56 -23.83 -7.65
C THR A 237 1.06 -23.57 -7.78
N LYS A 238 0.19 -24.54 -7.46
CA LYS A 238 -1.26 -24.35 -7.48
C LYS A 238 -1.71 -23.35 -6.41
N ALA A 239 -1.27 -23.48 -5.17
CA ALA A 239 -1.65 -22.55 -4.11
C ALA A 239 -1.09 -21.14 -4.35
N MET A 240 0.14 -21.04 -4.84
CA MET A 240 0.76 -19.78 -5.24
C MET A 240 0.00 -19.05 -6.37
N ASN A 241 -0.52 -19.80 -7.36
CA ASN A 241 -1.32 -19.25 -8.47
C ASN A 241 -2.76 -18.92 -8.06
N ASP A 242 -3.35 -19.70 -7.15
CA ASP A 242 -4.74 -19.51 -6.71
C ASP A 242 -4.87 -18.40 -5.65
N TYR A 243 -3.79 -17.99 -4.99
CA TYR A 243 -3.79 -16.96 -3.95
C TYR A 243 -4.11 -15.57 -4.54
N GLN A 244 -5.27 -15.01 -4.17
CA GLN A 244 -5.81 -13.78 -4.76
C GLN A 244 -5.35 -12.49 -4.07
N TRP A 245 -4.32 -12.53 -3.22
CA TRP A 245 -3.83 -11.40 -2.45
C TRP A 245 -2.32 -11.18 -2.66
N GLY A 246 -1.85 -9.98 -2.35
CA GLY A 246 -0.42 -9.65 -2.34
C GLY A 246 0.06 -9.49 -0.90
N LEU A 247 1.33 -9.78 -0.65
CA LEU A 247 1.95 -9.66 0.68
C LEU A 247 2.53 -8.25 0.93
N ALA A 248 1.88 -7.22 0.38
CA ALA A 248 2.31 -5.84 0.47
C ALA A 248 1.63 -5.15 1.65
N THR A 249 2.43 -4.47 2.47
CA THR A 249 1.93 -3.49 3.45
C THR A 249 2.67 -2.18 3.24
N TRP A 250 1.94 -1.07 3.28
CA TRP A 250 2.51 0.27 3.18
C TRP A 250 2.53 0.91 4.57
N THR A 251 3.72 1.00 5.15
CA THR A 251 3.91 1.51 6.51
C THR A 251 4.10 3.04 6.49
N ALA A 252 3.22 3.77 7.17
CA ALA A 252 3.46 5.16 7.53
C ALA A 252 4.48 5.22 8.68
N THR A 253 5.69 5.68 8.38
CA THR A 253 6.82 5.77 9.32
C THR A 253 6.89 7.11 10.07
N ASN A 254 6.05 8.09 9.69
CA ASN A 254 5.92 9.36 10.39
C ASN A 254 4.51 9.94 10.29
N ASN A 255 4.24 10.94 11.15
CA ASN A 255 2.94 11.57 11.28
C ASN A 255 2.76 12.88 10.47
N ALA A 256 3.64 13.14 9.50
CA ALA A 256 3.52 14.32 8.64
C ALA A 256 2.26 14.23 7.75
N ASN A 257 1.66 15.37 7.42
CA ASN A 257 0.49 15.40 6.53
C ASN A 257 0.81 14.92 5.10
N THR A 258 2.05 15.11 4.63
CA THR A 258 2.54 14.79 3.27
C THR A 258 4.03 14.51 3.28
N GLY A 259 4.54 13.82 2.25
CA GLY A 259 5.96 13.53 2.07
C GLY A 259 6.32 12.06 2.29
N VAL A 260 7.59 11.72 2.12
CA VAL A 260 8.10 10.34 2.31
C VAL A 260 7.78 9.87 3.74
N GLY A 261 7.31 8.62 3.86
CA GLY A 261 6.91 8.00 5.14
C GLY A 261 5.58 8.50 5.72
N SER A 262 4.89 9.47 5.11
CA SER A 262 3.56 9.90 5.55
C SER A 262 2.47 8.90 5.16
N LEU A 263 1.36 8.88 5.91
CA LEU A 263 0.16 8.10 5.57
C LEU A 263 -0.35 8.36 4.14
N ARG A 264 -0.20 9.59 3.62
CA ARG A 264 -0.59 9.90 2.23
C ARG A 264 0.32 9.25 1.20
N ALA A 265 1.63 9.14 1.47
CA ALA A 265 2.53 8.42 0.58
C ALA A 265 2.20 6.93 0.59
N ALA A 266 1.96 6.34 1.77
CA ALA A 266 1.53 4.95 1.89
C ALA A 266 0.21 4.67 1.13
N LEU A 267 -0.83 5.50 1.32
CA LEU A 267 -2.09 5.42 0.57
C LEU A 267 -1.92 5.63 -0.94
N ALA A 268 -0.98 6.49 -1.37
CA ALA A 268 -0.70 6.74 -2.78
C ALA A 268 -0.05 5.52 -3.45
N SER A 269 0.88 4.84 -2.77
CA SER A 269 1.56 3.64 -3.28
C SER A 269 0.71 2.37 -3.21
N ALA A 270 -0.20 2.25 -2.23
CA ALA A 270 -1.07 1.09 -2.05
C ALA A 270 -1.84 0.68 -3.32
N GLN A 271 -2.06 -0.62 -3.51
CA GLN A 271 -2.90 -1.19 -4.56
C GLN A 271 -4.18 -1.80 -3.96
N ASN A 272 -5.13 -2.19 -4.81
CA ASN A 272 -6.33 -2.88 -4.34
C ASN A 272 -5.96 -4.23 -3.73
N GLY A 273 -6.42 -4.49 -2.50
CA GLY A 273 -6.09 -5.66 -1.69
C GLY A 273 -5.01 -5.42 -0.62
N ASP A 274 -4.26 -4.31 -0.71
CA ASP A 274 -3.16 -4.01 0.21
C ASP A 274 -3.65 -3.56 1.60
N ILE A 275 -2.75 -3.66 2.57
CA ILE A 275 -2.88 -3.08 3.91
C ILE A 275 -2.01 -1.81 3.98
N VAL A 276 -2.52 -0.77 4.65
CA VAL A 276 -1.78 0.44 5.02
C VAL A 276 -1.75 0.52 6.54
N THR A 277 -0.56 0.60 7.15
CA THR A 277 -0.41 0.61 8.62
C THR A 277 0.62 1.65 9.06
N PHE A 278 1.03 1.63 10.33
CA PHE A 278 1.88 2.64 10.96
C PHE A 278 3.01 1.98 11.74
N SER A 279 4.22 2.53 11.71
CA SER A 279 5.38 1.95 12.41
C SER A 279 5.30 2.03 13.93
N SER A 280 4.38 2.84 14.46
CA SER A 280 4.19 3.14 15.88
C SER A 280 2.90 3.93 16.11
N SER A 281 2.36 3.88 17.34
CA SER A 281 1.20 4.67 17.77
C SER A 281 1.47 6.18 17.56
N MET A 282 0.57 6.88 16.86
CA MET A 282 0.82 8.29 16.47
C MET A 282 -0.45 9.11 16.23
N THR A 283 -0.31 10.44 16.26
CA THR A 283 -1.35 11.38 15.82
C THR A 283 -0.95 12.03 14.51
N VAL A 284 -1.65 11.69 13.41
CA VAL A 284 -1.49 12.28 12.08
C VAL A 284 -2.32 13.56 12.01
N GLN A 285 -1.63 14.71 11.99
CA GLN A 285 -2.23 16.04 11.99
C GLN A 285 -2.57 16.47 10.56
N LEU A 286 -3.81 16.22 10.13
CA LEU A 286 -4.25 16.49 8.76
C LEU A 286 -4.52 17.99 8.55
N THR A 287 -3.97 18.55 7.48
CA THR A 287 -4.23 19.95 7.05
C THR A 287 -5.16 20.02 5.83
N SER A 288 -5.51 18.87 5.27
CA SER A 288 -6.46 18.67 4.18
C SER A 288 -7.11 17.29 4.34
N GLU A 289 -8.20 17.04 3.63
CA GLU A 289 -8.93 15.78 3.71
C GLU A 289 -8.11 14.56 3.28
N LEU A 290 -8.24 13.44 4.00
CA LEU A 290 -7.62 12.17 3.63
C LEU A 290 -8.53 11.39 2.67
N LEU A 291 -8.25 11.52 1.38
CA LEU A 291 -8.96 10.77 0.33
C LEU A 291 -8.48 9.31 0.28
N ILE A 292 -9.40 8.36 0.35
CA ILE A 292 -9.16 6.94 0.14
C ILE A 292 -10.03 6.46 -1.02
N ASN A 293 -9.39 6.05 -2.11
CA ASN A 293 -10.03 5.71 -3.38
C ASN A 293 -9.71 4.30 -3.89
N LYS A 294 -9.30 3.40 -2.99
CA LYS A 294 -8.84 2.04 -3.29
C LYS A 294 -9.53 1.03 -2.36
N ASN A 295 -9.50 -0.24 -2.75
CA ASN A 295 -10.05 -1.33 -1.96
C ASN A 295 -8.99 -1.85 -0.98
N ILE A 296 -8.84 -1.21 0.17
CA ILE A 296 -7.73 -1.45 1.12
C ILE A 296 -8.21 -1.53 2.57
N THR A 297 -7.38 -2.10 3.43
CA THR A 297 -7.48 -1.92 4.88
C THR A 297 -6.51 -0.82 5.31
N VAL A 298 -6.96 0.12 6.13
CA VAL A 298 -6.07 1.00 6.92
C VAL A 298 -6.12 0.51 8.36
N ASP A 299 -5.00 -0.04 8.84
CA ASP A 299 -4.86 -0.72 10.11
C ASP A 299 -4.00 0.10 11.08
N GLY A 300 -4.63 0.60 12.15
CA GLY A 300 -4.00 1.28 13.27
C GLY A 300 -4.20 0.55 14.61
N ASP A 301 -4.54 -0.74 14.61
CA ASP A 301 -4.57 -1.60 15.81
C ASP A 301 -3.24 -2.39 15.82
N LEU A 302 -2.15 -1.73 16.21
CA LEU A 302 -0.79 -2.23 15.91
C LEU A 302 -0.44 -3.49 16.70
N ASN A 303 -1.12 -3.70 17.82
CA ASN A 303 -0.97 -4.84 18.71
C ASN A 303 -2.14 -5.83 18.68
N ASN A 304 -3.15 -5.64 17.81
CA ASN A 304 -4.36 -6.47 17.72
C ASN A 304 -5.10 -6.65 19.06
N ASP A 305 -5.08 -5.66 19.96
CA ASP A 305 -5.73 -5.73 21.27
C ASP A 305 -7.19 -5.21 21.28
N GLY A 306 -7.64 -4.64 20.16
CA GLY A 306 -8.98 -4.07 20.00
C GLY A 306 -9.07 -2.57 20.31
N VAL A 307 -7.94 -1.91 20.59
CA VAL A 307 -7.85 -0.48 20.92
C VAL A 307 -7.14 0.29 19.80
N ALA A 308 -7.59 1.51 19.55
CA ALA A 308 -7.00 2.36 18.53
C ALA A 308 -5.67 3.01 18.97
N ASP A 309 -4.55 2.63 18.34
CA ASP A 309 -3.23 3.25 18.55
C ASP A 309 -3.04 4.57 17.79
N VAL A 310 -3.82 4.77 16.71
CA VAL A 310 -3.56 5.84 15.75
C VAL A 310 -4.70 6.84 15.68
N THR A 311 -4.37 8.12 15.80
CA THR A 311 -5.33 9.23 15.69
C THR A 311 -5.17 9.96 14.37
N LEU A 312 -6.25 10.01 13.57
CA LEU A 312 -6.38 10.89 12.41
C LEU A 312 -7.11 12.16 12.82
N ASP A 313 -6.43 13.30 12.74
CA ASP A 313 -6.88 14.55 13.35
C ASP A 313 -7.08 15.67 12.32
N GLY A 314 -8.33 16.09 12.13
CA GLY A 314 -8.71 17.15 11.19
C GLY A 314 -8.45 18.58 11.69
N GLN A 315 -7.98 18.77 12.93
CA GLN A 315 -7.61 20.05 13.55
C GLN A 315 -8.67 21.17 13.51
N TYR A 316 -9.94 20.83 13.28
CA TYR A 316 -11.05 21.72 12.93
C TYR A 316 -10.79 22.58 11.67
N LYS A 317 -9.94 22.09 10.76
CA LYS A 317 -9.56 22.76 9.51
C LYS A 317 -10.11 22.07 8.27
N THR A 318 -10.48 20.79 8.38
CA THR A 318 -10.84 19.96 7.23
C THR A 318 -11.69 18.75 7.65
N ARG A 319 -12.30 18.07 6.68
CA ARG A 319 -12.85 16.72 6.89
C ARG A 319 -11.70 15.77 7.17
N VAL A 320 -11.84 14.80 8.08
CA VAL A 320 -10.75 13.85 8.34
C VAL A 320 -10.58 12.88 7.16
N VAL A 321 -11.63 12.18 6.76
CA VAL A 321 -11.57 11.11 5.74
C VAL A 321 -12.70 11.24 4.71
N GLU A 322 -12.38 11.06 3.42
CA GLU A 322 -13.34 10.79 2.34
C GLU A 322 -13.07 9.42 1.70
N ILE A 323 -14.11 8.58 1.61
CA ILE A 323 -14.10 7.32 0.86
C ILE A 323 -14.88 7.49 -0.45
N THR A 324 -14.23 7.27 -1.60
CA THR A 324 -14.87 7.48 -2.90
C THR A 324 -15.84 6.37 -3.29
N SER A 325 -16.78 6.69 -4.20
CA SER A 325 -17.70 5.70 -4.77
C SER A 325 -16.98 4.59 -5.53
N GLY A 326 -17.37 3.35 -5.29
CA GLY A 326 -16.75 2.16 -5.90
C GLY A 326 -15.57 1.60 -5.09
N SER A 327 -15.13 2.28 -4.04
CA SER A 327 -14.13 1.77 -3.09
C SER A 327 -14.78 0.94 -1.98
N THR A 328 -14.11 -0.13 -1.56
CA THR A 328 -14.44 -0.94 -0.38
C THR A 328 -13.30 -0.85 0.63
N VAL A 329 -13.47 -0.06 1.68
CA VAL A 329 -12.42 0.27 2.65
C VAL A 329 -12.76 -0.31 4.02
N THR A 330 -11.78 -0.91 4.68
CA THR A 330 -11.82 -1.18 6.12
C THR A 330 -10.92 -0.19 6.82
N LEU A 331 -11.41 0.46 7.88
CA LEU A 331 -10.59 1.18 8.84
C LEU A 331 -10.61 0.38 10.15
N ASP A 332 -9.42 0.06 10.67
CA ASP A 332 -9.22 -0.69 11.91
C ASP A 332 -8.36 0.12 12.88
N GLY A 333 -8.68 0.09 14.19
CA GLY A 333 -7.89 0.74 15.23
C GLY A 333 -7.64 2.25 15.07
N LEU A 334 -8.58 3.03 14.52
CA LEU A 334 -8.39 4.49 14.34
C LEU A 334 -9.26 5.35 15.27
N VAL A 335 -8.68 6.41 15.82
CA VAL A 335 -9.43 7.55 16.36
C VAL A 335 -9.56 8.63 15.28
N ILE A 336 -10.77 8.89 14.82
CA ILE A 336 -11.09 9.90 13.80
C ILE A 336 -11.70 11.10 14.51
N THR A 337 -10.93 12.19 14.59
CA THR A 337 -11.27 13.31 15.47
C THR A 337 -11.01 14.70 14.89
N ARG A 338 -11.65 15.70 15.51
CA ARG A 338 -11.54 17.13 15.19
C ARG A 338 -11.75 17.47 13.71
N GLY A 339 -12.52 16.67 12.99
CA GLY A 339 -12.95 16.98 11.63
C GLY A 339 -14.01 18.09 11.61
N LEU A 340 -13.88 19.03 10.68
CA LEU A 340 -14.85 20.11 10.46
C LEU A 340 -15.13 20.31 8.97
N VAL A 341 -16.43 20.32 8.64
CA VAL A 341 -16.95 20.83 7.36
C VAL A 341 -17.97 21.91 7.65
N SER A 342 -17.83 23.08 7.05
CA SER A 342 -18.88 24.12 7.05
C SER A 342 -19.36 24.41 5.64
N GLY A 343 -20.68 24.39 5.45
CA GLY A 343 -21.33 24.82 4.22
C GLY A 343 -21.33 26.34 4.09
N ASN A 344 -21.37 26.82 2.85
CA ASN A 344 -21.54 28.24 2.53
C ASN A 344 -23.04 28.57 2.48
N GLY A 345 -23.39 29.76 2.95
CA GLY A 345 -24.76 30.26 2.92
C GLY A 345 -25.31 30.37 1.50
N GLY A 346 -26.62 30.24 1.35
CA GLY A 346 -27.28 30.35 0.05
C GLY A 346 -27.19 31.76 -0.54
N ASN A 347 -27.08 31.88 -1.85
CA ASN A 347 -27.36 33.15 -2.53
C ASN A 347 -28.88 33.42 -2.52
N GLY A 348 -29.29 34.67 -2.71
CA GLY A 348 -30.72 35.02 -2.69
C GLY A 348 -31.56 34.23 -3.70
N GLY A 349 -32.60 33.56 -3.20
CA GLY A 349 -33.45 32.64 -3.97
C GLY A 349 -32.97 31.19 -4.03
N TYR A 350 -31.79 30.87 -3.49
CA TYR A 350 -31.18 29.54 -3.55
C TYR A 350 -30.94 28.93 -2.16
N GLY A 351 -30.98 27.60 -2.07
CA GLY A 351 -30.59 26.87 -0.87
C GLY A 351 -29.08 26.96 -0.60
N ALA A 352 -28.71 26.88 0.67
CA ALA A 352 -27.31 26.77 1.10
C ALA A 352 -26.72 25.39 0.79
N THR A 353 -25.39 25.28 0.75
CA THR A 353 -24.75 23.95 0.67
C THR A 353 -24.82 23.24 2.01
N GLY A 354 -25.22 21.97 1.99
CA GLY A 354 -25.16 21.10 3.16
C GLY A 354 -23.73 20.69 3.45
N ALA A 355 -23.33 20.74 4.73
CA ALA A 355 -22.08 20.11 5.17
C ALA A 355 -22.30 18.61 5.36
N MET A 356 -21.56 17.80 4.60
CA MET A 356 -21.61 16.34 4.72
C MET A 356 -20.38 15.85 5.50
N GLY A 357 -20.61 15.28 6.69
CA GLY A 357 -19.61 14.54 7.47
C GLY A 357 -18.36 15.33 7.87
N GLY A 358 -18.27 15.80 9.11
CA GLY A 358 -17.05 16.43 9.64
C GLY A 358 -15.90 15.44 9.78
N GLY A 359 -16.19 14.26 10.36
CA GLY A 359 -15.21 13.19 10.53
C GLY A 359 -15.00 12.43 9.22
N ILE A 360 -16.03 11.72 8.80
CA ILE A 360 -15.99 10.83 7.63
C ILE A 360 -17.10 11.24 6.65
N PHE A 361 -16.77 11.23 5.37
CA PHE A 361 -17.74 11.15 4.27
C PHE A 361 -17.48 9.85 3.50
N ASN A 362 -18.54 9.09 3.25
CA ASN A 362 -18.44 7.81 2.54
C ASN A 362 -19.43 7.78 1.38
N ALA A 363 -18.90 7.64 0.16
CA ALA A 363 -19.65 7.36 -1.06
C ALA A 363 -19.48 5.91 -1.55
N GLY A 364 -18.65 5.10 -0.88
CA GLY A 364 -18.38 3.69 -1.18
C GLY A 364 -18.93 2.73 -0.12
N ILE A 365 -18.23 1.62 0.08
CA ILE A 365 -18.45 0.68 1.19
C ILE A 365 -17.36 0.93 2.23
N LEU A 366 -17.76 1.16 3.47
CA LEU A 366 -16.86 1.43 4.59
C LEU A 366 -17.19 0.50 5.76
N THR A 367 -16.21 -0.29 6.19
CA THR A 367 -16.22 -1.06 7.43
C THR A 367 -15.39 -0.31 8.48
N LEU A 368 -15.92 -0.21 9.70
CA LEU A 368 -15.23 0.38 10.85
C LEU A 368 -15.09 -0.69 11.93
N ASN A 369 -13.87 -1.15 12.16
CA ASN A 369 -13.49 -2.05 13.25
C ASN A 369 -12.73 -1.22 14.29
N ASN A 370 -13.02 -1.38 15.59
CA ASN A 370 -12.23 -0.77 16.67
C ASN A 370 -12.04 0.78 16.57
N VAL A 371 -12.86 1.46 15.76
CA VAL A 371 -12.73 2.89 15.42
C VAL A 371 -13.57 3.77 16.34
N SER A 372 -12.97 4.86 16.82
CA SER A 372 -13.66 5.93 17.55
C SER A 372 -13.84 7.17 16.69
N VAL A 373 -15.08 7.51 16.31
CA VAL A 373 -15.39 8.75 15.57
C VAL A 373 -15.93 9.79 16.55
N THR A 374 -15.06 10.68 17.04
CA THR A 374 -15.37 11.58 18.17
C THR A 374 -14.95 13.03 17.93
N GLY A 375 -15.62 14.00 18.56
CA GLY A 375 -15.22 15.41 18.47
C GLY A 375 -15.23 16.01 17.06
N ASN A 376 -16.06 15.51 16.16
CA ASN A 376 -16.20 16.00 14.77
C ASN A 376 -17.48 16.84 14.61
N ALA A 377 -17.52 17.80 13.68
CA ALA A 377 -18.74 18.54 13.36
C ALA A 377 -18.93 18.83 11.86
N ALA A 378 -20.20 18.90 11.47
CA ALA A 378 -20.64 19.42 10.18
C ALA A 378 -21.66 20.54 10.42
N ALA A 379 -21.42 21.72 9.86
CA ALA A 379 -22.31 22.88 9.98
C ALA A 379 -22.86 23.26 8.61
N GLY A 380 -24.17 23.14 8.38
CA GLY A 380 -24.79 23.61 7.14
C GLY A 380 -24.59 25.11 6.93
N GLY A 381 -24.58 25.55 5.68
CA GLY A 381 -24.58 26.99 5.37
C GLY A 381 -25.87 27.68 5.87
N GLY A 382 -25.76 28.96 6.22
CA GLY A 382 -26.90 29.75 6.67
C GLY A 382 -27.84 30.16 5.52
N GLY A 383 -28.94 30.81 5.90
CA GLY A 383 -30.02 31.17 4.96
C GLY A 383 -29.58 32.09 3.82
N GLY A 384 -30.38 32.07 2.75
CA GLY A 384 -30.22 32.89 1.55
C GLY A 384 -30.02 34.38 1.85
N GLY A 385 -29.14 35.04 1.09
CA GLY A 385 -29.14 36.51 1.04
C GLY A 385 -30.52 37.06 0.65
N GLY A 386 -30.90 38.20 1.21
CA GLY A 386 -32.18 38.84 0.89
C GLY A 386 -32.25 39.21 -0.60
N VAL A 387 -33.40 39.00 -1.24
CA VAL A 387 -33.67 39.49 -2.59
C VAL A 387 -33.62 41.01 -2.62
N THR A 388 -32.98 41.59 -3.64
CA THR A 388 -32.83 43.06 -3.73
C THR A 388 -34.17 43.72 -4.09
N GLY A 389 -34.88 44.20 -3.08
CA GLY A 389 -35.81 45.32 -3.24
C GLY A 389 -35.02 46.63 -3.24
N ALA A 390 -35.51 47.69 -3.91
CA ALA A 390 -34.75 48.93 -4.16
C ALA A 390 -34.16 49.65 -2.93
N ASN A 391 -34.56 49.28 -1.70
CA ASN A 391 -34.06 49.84 -0.44
C ASN A 391 -33.64 48.78 0.61
N TYR A 392 -33.59 47.48 0.27
CA TYR A 392 -33.28 46.42 1.22
C TYR A 392 -32.35 45.36 0.60
N GLY A 393 -31.11 45.30 1.11
CA GLY A 393 -30.17 44.20 0.85
C GLY A 393 -29.94 43.41 2.14
N GLY A 394 -30.22 42.11 2.12
CA GLY A 394 -29.88 41.20 3.22
C GLY A 394 -28.67 40.35 2.86
N GLY A 395 -27.64 40.30 3.72
CA GLY A 395 -26.59 39.29 3.61
C GLY A 395 -27.08 37.94 4.14
N GLY A 396 -26.76 36.85 3.43
CA GLY A 396 -27.04 35.50 3.93
C GLY A 396 -26.08 35.16 5.07
N GLY A 397 -26.55 34.46 6.10
CA GLY A 397 -25.68 33.98 7.17
C GLY A 397 -24.71 32.90 6.65
N GLY A 398 -23.48 32.89 7.15
CA GLY A 398 -22.55 31.77 6.95
C GLY A 398 -22.90 30.57 7.82
N GLY A 399 -22.35 29.39 7.52
CA GLY A 399 -22.41 28.24 8.41
C GLY A 399 -21.55 28.47 9.67
N GLY A 400 -22.08 28.16 10.84
CA GLY A 400 -21.38 28.38 12.12
C GLY A 400 -20.28 27.36 12.37
N GLY A 401 -19.03 27.81 12.47
CA GLY A 401 -17.88 26.96 12.81
C GLY A 401 -17.83 26.53 14.29
N LEU A 402 -17.01 25.53 14.63
CA LEU A 402 -16.81 25.11 16.02
C LEU A 402 -15.91 26.13 16.76
N GLY A 403 -16.43 26.72 17.84
CA GLY A 403 -15.66 27.67 18.67
C GLY A 403 -15.15 28.90 17.90
N GLY A 404 -15.78 29.24 16.76
CA GLY A 404 -15.34 30.31 15.85
C GLY A 404 -14.32 29.88 14.79
N GLN A 405 -13.89 28.61 14.75
CA GLN A 405 -12.97 28.08 13.73
C GLN A 405 -13.74 27.49 12.55
N GLY A 406 -13.26 27.75 11.32
CA GLY A 406 -13.72 27.08 10.09
C GLY A 406 -15.18 27.30 9.69
N GLY A 407 -15.79 28.43 10.05
CA GLY A 407 -17.14 28.80 9.60
C GLY A 407 -17.22 29.12 8.11
N GLY A 408 -18.36 28.83 7.49
CA GLY A 408 -18.62 29.06 6.07
C GLY A 408 -18.94 30.52 5.77
N HIS A 409 -18.78 30.93 4.51
CA HIS A 409 -19.09 32.28 4.08
C HIS A 409 -20.61 32.50 3.96
N GLY A 410 -21.05 33.73 4.22
CA GLY A 410 -22.42 34.17 3.93
C GLY A 410 -22.65 34.28 2.42
N GLY A 411 -23.86 33.92 1.97
CA GLY A 411 -24.23 34.05 0.56
C GLY A 411 -24.60 35.47 0.16
N THR A 412 -24.49 35.78 -1.13
CA THR A 412 -24.72 37.12 -1.66
C THR A 412 -26.20 37.41 -1.93
N ALA A 413 -26.58 38.69 -1.88
CA ALA A 413 -27.88 39.15 -2.34
C ALA A 413 -27.98 38.99 -3.88
N GLY A 414 -29.15 38.58 -4.36
CA GLY A 414 -29.43 38.39 -5.79
C GLY A 414 -30.54 39.31 -6.31
N PRO A 415 -30.58 39.60 -7.63
CA PRO A 415 -31.65 40.38 -8.23
C PRO A 415 -32.97 39.63 -8.10
N GLY A 416 -33.96 40.26 -7.45
CA GLY A 416 -35.27 39.65 -7.25
C GLY A 416 -36.08 39.57 -8.55
N THR A 417 -36.28 38.37 -9.08
CA THR A 417 -37.31 38.08 -10.08
C THR A 417 -38.57 37.60 -9.37
N GLY A 418 -39.43 38.54 -8.98
CA GLY A 418 -40.77 38.27 -8.42
C GLY A 418 -41.80 37.93 -9.50
#